data_AF-A0A1W1H951-F1
#
_entry.id   AF-A0A1W1H951-F1
#
_cell.length_a   1.000
_cell.length_b   1.000
_cell.length_c   1.000
_cell.angle_alpha   90.00
_cell.angle_beta   90.00
_cell.angle_gamma   90.00
#
_symmetry.space_group_name_H-M   'P 1'
#
loop_
_entity.id
_entity.type
_entity.pdbx_description
1 polymer ?
#
loop_
_entity_poly.entity_id
_entity_poly.type
_entity_poly.pdbx_seq_one_letter_code
_entity_poly.pdbx_strand_id
1 'polypeptide(L)' 'MPVISYEEGLLERLQDPEYASAYIAEALMDGDQEVIRIAFQDVINANKLSLEINSKEAA' A
#
# COMPACT_ATOMS: atom_id res chain seq x y z
N MET A 1 -6.77 19.62 -11.80
CA MET A 1 -6.44 18.18 -11.84
C MET A 1 -5.83 17.87 -10.49
N PRO A 2 -6.42 16.99 -9.65
CA PRO A 2 -5.73 16.62 -8.43
C PRO A 2 -4.44 15.91 -8.85
N VAL A 3 -3.31 16.46 -8.43
CA VAL A 3 -2.02 15.77 -8.53
C VAL A 3 -2.11 14.69 -7.46
N ILE A 4 -2.69 13.55 -7.80
CA ILE A 4 -2.68 12.39 -6.91
C ILE A 4 -1.20 12.07 -6.74
N SER A 5 -0.66 12.33 -5.56
CA SER A 5 0.73 12.00 -5.25
C SER A 5 0.91 10.53 -5.59
N TYR A 6 1.98 10.21 -6.32
CA TYR A 6 2.30 8.84 -6.74
C TYR A 6 2.17 7.83 -5.59
N GLU A 7 2.54 8.25 -4.39
CA GLU A 7 2.43 7.52 -3.13
C GLU A 7 0.96 7.25 -2.72
N GLU A 8 0.07 8.22 -2.86
CA GLU A 8 -1.35 8.09 -2.53
C GLU A 8 -2.05 7.10 -3.49
N GLY A 9 -1.70 7.17 -4.78
CA GLY A 9 -2.18 6.21 -5.78
C GLY A 9 -1.61 4.80 -5.61
N LEU A 10 -0.38 4.67 -5.09
CA LEU A 10 0.19 3.38 -4.74
C LEU A 10 -0.54 2.77 -3.53
N LEU A 11 -0.76 3.54 -2.48
CA LEU A 11 -1.44 3.08 -1.26
C LEU A 11 -2.89 2.68 -1.53
N GLU A 12 -3.61 3.37 -2.42
CA GLU A 12 -4.96 2.96 -2.84
C GLU A 12 -4.95 1.58 -3.51
N ARG A 13 -3.98 1.33 -4.40
CA ARG A 13 -3.86 0.04 -5.10
C ARG A 13 -3.41 -1.09 -4.18
N LEU A 14 -2.60 -0.78 -3.17
CA LEU A 14 -2.17 -1.73 -2.14
C LEU A 14 -3.28 -2.13 -1.16
N GLN A 15 -4.46 -1.50 -1.21
CA GLN A 15 -5.65 -2.01 -0.51
C GLN A 15 -6.22 -3.26 -1.17
N ASP A 16 -5.96 -3.45 -2.47
CA ASP A 16 -6.34 -4.67 -3.16
C ASP A 16 -5.41 -5.82 -2.73
N PRO A 17 -5.96 -6.94 -2.20
CA PRO A 17 -5.15 -8.02 -1.68
C PRO A 17 -4.36 -8.76 -2.76
N GLU A 18 -4.86 -8.83 -3.99
CA GLU A 18 -4.13 -9.44 -5.11
C GLU A 18 -2.93 -8.57 -5.49
N TYR A 19 -3.13 -7.26 -5.64
CA TYR A 19 -2.07 -6.30 -5.93
C TYR A 19 -1.01 -6.24 -4.81
N ALA A 20 -1.43 -6.21 -3.55
CA ALA A 20 -0.52 -6.22 -2.40
C ALA A 20 0.35 -7.49 -2.36
N SER A 21 -0.25 -8.65 -2.64
CA SER A 21 0.49 -9.92 -2.67
C SER A 21 1.52 -9.97 -3.79
N ALA A 22 1.19 -9.45 -4.98
CA ALA A 22 2.10 -9.34 -6.10
C ALA A 22 3.26 -8.38 -5.79
N TYR A 23 2.96 -7.21 -5.22
CA TYR A 23 3.96 -6.20 -4.84
C TYR A 23 4.98 -6.74 -3.82
N ILE A 24 4.51 -7.45 -2.78
CA ILE A 24 5.41 -8.11 -1.82
C ILE A 24 6.20 -9.23 -2.50
N ALA A 25 5.58 -10.01 -3.41
CA ALA A 25 6.28 -11.09 -4.11
C ALA A 25 7.40 -10.56 -5.01
N GLU A 26 7.20 -9.45 -5.70
CA GLU A 26 8.24 -8.77 -6.49
C GLU A 26 9.41 -8.32 -5.59
N ALA A 27 9.11 -7.70 -4.45
CA ALA A 27 10.13 -7.30 -3.46
C ALA A 27 10.91 -8.51 -2.90
N LEU A 28 10.23 -9.64 -2.68
CA LEU A 28 10.86 -10.89 -2.23
C LEU A 28 11.78 -11.50 -3.30
N MET A 29 11.44 -11.37 -4.58
CA MET A 29 12.26 -11.87 -5.69
C MET A 29 13.56 -11.06 -5.86
N ASP A 30 13.54 -9.77 -5.56
CA ASP A 30 14.73 -8.91 -5.58
C ASP A 30 15.75 -9.33 -4.50
N GLY A 31 15.28 -9.92 -3.40
CA GLY A 31 16.12 -10.48 -2.34
C GLY A 31 16.73 -9.44 -1.41
N ASP A 32 16.46 -8.16 -1.63
CA ASP A 32 16.90 -7.06 -0.80
C ASP A 32 15.99 -6.91 0.44
N GLN A 33 16.61 -7.06 1.63
CA GLN A 33 15.89 -7.01 2.91
C GLN A 33 15.27 -5.65 3.21
N GLU A 34 15.85 -4.57 2.69
CA GLU A 34 15.32 -3.21 2.87
C GLU A 34 14.08 -3.01 1.99
N VAL A 35 14.14 -3.45 0.73
CA VAL A 35 13.01 -3.40 -0.21
C VAL A 35 11.83 -4.22 0.31
N ILE A 36 12.08 -5.43 0.81
CA ILE A 36 11.04 -6.28 1.41
C ILE A 36 10.37 -5.58 2.59
N ARG A 37 11.17 -4.99 3.50
CA ARG A 37 10.64 -4.29 4.67
C ARG A 37 9.77 -3.10 4.27
N ILE A 38 10.22 -2.31 3.29
CA ILE A 38 9.47 -1.17 2.75
C ILE A 38 8.16 -1.67 2.14
N ALA A 39 8.19 -2.72 1.33
CA ALA A 39 6.98 -3.26 0.70
C ALA A 39 5.93 -3.72 1.71
N PHE A 40 6.36 -4.40 2.79
CA PHE A 40 5.45 -4.74 3.90
C PHE A 40 4.91 -3.50 4.60
N GLN A 41 5.74 -2.48 4.83
CA GLN A 41 5.33 -1.25 5.48
C GLN A 41 4.31 -0.48 4.64
N ASP A 42 4.48 -0.43 3.31
CA ASP A 42 3.52 0.19 2.38
C ASP A 42 2.16 -0.51 2.43
N VAL A 43 2.12 -1.84 2.44
CA VAL A 43 0.88 -2.62 2.53
C VAL A 43 0.17 -2.41 3.87
N ILE A 44 0.92 -2.34 4.97
CA ILE A 44 0.35 -2.02 6.31
C ILE A 44 -0.20 -0.60 6.32
N ASN A 45 0.54 0.37 5.77
CA ASN A 45 0.12 1.76 5.71
C ASN A 45 -1.14 1.92 4.84
N ALA A 46 -1.22 1.22 3.71
CA ALA A 46 -2.40 1.20 2.84
C ALA A 46 -3.64 0.68 3.58
N ASN A 47 -3.50 -0.40 4.33
CA ASN A 47 -4.59 -0.96 5.13
C ASN A 47 -4.99 -0.04 6.29
N LYS A 48 -4.02 0.64 6.92
CA LYS A 48 -4.30 1.63 7.97
C LYS A 48 -5.05 2.84 7.42
N LEU A 49 -4.64 3.36 6.26
CA LEU A 49 -5.36 4.42 5.55
C LEU A 49 -6.79 4.00 5.21
N SER A 50 -7.01 2.76 4.78
CA SER A 50 -8.35 2.22 4.52
C SER A 50 -9.24 2.29 5.78
N LEU A 51 -8.70 1.96 6.96
CA LEU A 51 -9.41 2.06 8.23
C LEU A 51 -9.72 3.51 8.66
N GLU A 52 -8.83 4.46 8.34
CA GLU A 52 -9.02 5.88 8.64
C GLU A 52 -10.04 6.54 7.71
N ILE A 53 -10.08 6.16 6.43
CA ILE A 53 -11.07 6.67 5.46
C ILE A 53 -12.48 6.17 5.83
N ASN A 54 -12.61 4.89 6.17
CA ASN A 54 -13.91 4.30 6.52
C ASN A 54 -14.50 4.86 7.83
N SER A 55 -13.67 5.49 8.67
CA SER A 55 -14.08 6.18 9.90
C SER A 55 -14.54 7.63 9.67
N LYS A 56 -14.19 8.24 8.52
CA LYS A 56 -14.58 9.61 8.15
C LYS A 56 -15.90 9.70 7.40
N GLU A 57 -16.35 8.63 6.75
CA GLU A 57 -17.64 8.59 6.03
C GLU A 57 -18.86 8.28 6.95
N ALA A 58 -18.63 7.94 8.21
CA ALA A 58 -19.69 7.59 9.17
C ALA A 58 -20.18 8.76 10.06
N ALA A 59 -19.76 10.01 9.79
CA ALA A 59 -20.06 11.19 10.61
C ALA A 59 -20.86 12.26 9.85
#